data_AF-A0A7Z9NTN3-F1
#
_entry.id   AF-A0A7Z9NTN3-F1
#
_cell.length_a   1.000
_cell.length_b   1.000
_cell.length_c   1.000
_cell.angle_alpha   90.00
_cell.angle_beta   90.00
_cell.angle_gamma   90.00
#
_symmetry.space_group_name_H-M   'P 1'
#
loop_
_entity.id
_entity.type
_entity.pdbx_description
1 polymer ?
#
loop_
_entity_poly.entity_id
_entity_poly.type
_entity_poly.pdbx_seq_one_letter_code
_entity_poly.pdbx_strand_id
1 'polypeptide(L)'
;MDKDKVRQSIQLLLEGLGVDLDNTHYRKTAERAANAWVDELCSGLSEKKFNLTTFPIGKNYEPSMVVLQHIPVRSVCAHHLLPFFGEATVAYIPDERLCGLSKLSRIVDFFARRPQVQEELTSDITSFLCEQLSPQGAGVIVKATHMCMAMRGVNHDGVMTTSSLKGSFLSEGNVRA
;
A
#
# COMPACT_ATOMS: atom_id res chain seq x y z
N MET A 1 -8.88 -6.94 -14.73
CA MET A 1 -9.10 -5.55 -15.18
C MET A 1 -9.17 -5.54 -16.71
N ASP A 2 -9.89 -4.59 -17.31
CA ASP A 2 -9.95 -4.41 -18.77
C ASP A 2 -8.93 -3.36 -19.22
N LYS A 3 -7.82 -3.82 -19.80
CA LYS A 3 -6.69 -2.95 -20.18
C LYS A 3 -6.99 -2.10 -21.40
N ASP A 4 -7.73 -2.65 -22.37
CA ASP A 4 -8.08 -1.91 -23.58
C ASP A 4 -9.00 -0.74 -23.28
N LYS A 5 -9.95 -0.93 -22.36
CA LYS A 5 -10.80 0.15 -21.88
C LYS A 5 -10.01 1.26 -21.18
N VAL A 6 -9.00 0.91 -20.37
CA VAL A 6 -8.10 1.89 -19.73
C VAL A 6 -7.30 2.64 -20.79
N ARG A 7 -6.71 1.94 -21.77
CA ARG A 7 -5.97 2.54 -22.88
C ARG A 7 -6.80 3.54 -23.67
N GLN A 8 -8.02 3.15 -24.06
CA GLN A 8 -8.94 4.02 -24.79
C GLN A 8 -9.31 5.27 -23.99
N SER A 9 -9.57 5.11 -22.68
CA SER A 9 -9.89 6.23 -21.80
C SER A 9 -8.73 7.24 -21.68
N ILE A 10 -7.49 6.74 -21.58
CA ILE A 10 -6.31 7.60 -21.53
C ILE A 10 -6.07 8.28 -22.87
N GLN A 11 -6.30 7.61 -23.99
CA GLN A 11 -6.21 8.22 -25.31
C GLN A 11 -7.19 9.40 -25.44
N LEU A 12 -8.46 9.20 -25.07
CA LEU A 12 -9.47 10.27 -25.06
C LEU A 12 -9.10 11.42 -24.11
N LEU A 13 -8.50 11.11 -22.96
CA LEU A 13 -7.98 12.14 -22.05
C LEU A 13 -6.89 13.00 -22.73
N LEU A 14 -5.93 12.37 -23.40
CA LEU A 14 -4.85 13.08 -24.09
C LEU A 14 -5.38 13.95 -25.23
N GLU A 15 -6.32 13.42 -26.02
CA GLU A 15 -7.01 14.18 -27.07
C GLU A 15 -7.78 15.37 -26.48
N GLY A 16 -8.51 15.16 -25.37
CA GLY A 16 -9.23 16.21 -24.66
C GLY A 16 -8.33 17.29 -24.05
N LEU A 17 -7.08 16.96 -23.73
CA LEU A 17 -6.05 17.90 -23.28
C LEU A 17 -5.34 18.61 -24.44
N GLY A 18 -5.63 18.26 -25.69
CA GLY A 18 -4.99 18.83 -26.88
C GLY A 18 -3.54 18.35 -27.08
N VAL A 19 -3.19 17.18 -26.56
CA VAL A 19 -1.86 16.58 -26.78
C VAL A 19 -1.75 16.09 -28.23
N ASP A 20 -0.71 16.50 -28.94
CA ASP A 20 -0.40 16.01 -30.29
C ASP A 20 0.03 14.54 -30.25
N LEU A 21 -0.88 13.64 -30.65
CA LEU A 21 -0.66 12.20 -30.68
C LEU A 21 0.12 11.71 -31.93
N ASP A 22 0.32 12.58 -32.93
CA ASP A 22 1.16 12.27 -34.08
C ASP A 22 2.64 12.41 -33.74
N ASN A 23 2.96 13.21 -32.72
CA ASN A 23 4.29 13.32 -32.14
C ASN A 23 4.83 11.95 -31.70
N THR A 24 6.04 11.62 -32.15
CA THR A 24 6.69 10.33 -31.91
C THR A 24 6.89 10.02 -30.43
N HIS A 25 7.03 11.04 -29.56
CA HIS A 25 7.15 10.86 -28.12
C HIS A 25 5.82 10.46 -27.46
N TYR A 26 4.69 10.97 -27.94
CA TYR A 26 3.38 10.81 -27.30
C TYR A 26 2.49 9.73 -27.92
N ARG A 27 2.78 9.31 -29.16
CA ARG A 27 1.98 8.32 -29.92
C ARG A 27 1.68 7.02 -29.16
N LYS A 28 2.61 6.57 -28.32
CA LYS A 28 2.46 5.34 -27.49
C LYS A 28 2.16 5.62 -26.02
N THR A 29 1.84 6.86 -25.64
CA THR A 29 1.59 7.22 -24.23
C THR A 29 0.39 6.49 -23.66
N ALA A 30 -0.73 6.40 -24.39
CA ALA A 30 -1.92 5.68 -23.91
C ALA A 30 -1.63 4.20 -23.63
N GLU A 31 -0.84 3.54 -24.48
CA GLU A 31 -0.40 2.15 -24.31
C GLU A 31 0.48 1.99 -23.06
N ARG A 32 1.55 2.79 -22.95
CA ARG A 32 2.46 2.73 -21.79
C ARG A 32 1.74 3.04 -20.49
N ALA A 33 0.86 4.04 -20.49
CA ALA A 33 0.10 4.42 -19.32
C ALA A 33 -0.90 3.33 -18.92
N ALA A 34 -1.58 2.68 -19.87
CA ALA A 34 -2.47 1.57 -19.56
C ALA A 34 -1.72 0.38 -18.93
N ASN A 35 -0.52 0.06 -19.44
CA ASN A 35 0.35 -0.96 -18.82
C ASN A 35 0.74 -0.56 -17.40
N ALA A 36 1.21 0.67 -17.19
CA ALA A 36 1.56 1.16 -15.85
C ALA A 36 0.36 1.09 -14.88
N TRP A 37 -0.83 1.49 -15.32
CA TRP A 37 -2.03 1.43 -14.49
C TRP A 37 -2.44 0.00 -14.14
N VAL A 38 -2.54 -0.88 -15.14
CA VAL A 38 -3.11 -2.22 -14.97
C VAL A 38 -2.11 -3.23 -14.41
N ASP A 39 -0.87 -3.20 -14.88
CA ASP A 39 0.12 -4.22 -14.55
C ASP A 39 0.96 -3.84 -13.32
N GLU A 40 1.03 -2.55 -12.97
CA GLU A 40 1.93 -2.06 -11.92
C GLU A 40 1.22 -1.32 -10.79
N LEU A 41 0.55 -0.21 -11.07
CA LEU A 41 -0.01 0.70 -10.04
C LEU A 41 -1.26 0.10 -9.38
N CYS A 42 -2.10 -0.59 -10.15
CA CYS A 42 -3.35 -1.18 -9.66
C CYS A 42 -3.37 -2.72 -9.74
N SER A 43 -2.20 -3.35 -9.84
CA SER A 43 -2.10 -4.82 -9.95
C SER A 43 -2.79 -5.57 -8.81
N GLY A 44 -2.84 -4.98 -7.62
CA GLY A 44 -3.54 -5.51 -6.44
C GLY A 44 -5.06 -5.64 -6.61
N LEU A 45 -5.68 -4.97 -7.59
CA LEU A 45 -7.10 -5.17 -7.92
C LEU A 45 -7.37 -6.54 -8.59
N SER A 46 -6.37 -7.12 -9.26
CA SER A 46 -6.49 -8.44 -9.88
C SER A 46 -6.09 -9.57 -8.93
N GLU A 47 -5.26 -9.27 -7.94
CA GLU A 47 -4.80 -10.23 -6.94
C GLU A 47 -5.87 -10.40 -5.86
N LYS A 48 -6.60 -11.53 -5.89
CA LYS A 48 -7.70 -11.79 -4.96
C LYS A 48 -7.25 -12.33 -3.60
N LYS A 49 -6.05 -12.89 -3.53
CA LYS A 49 -5.53 -13.57 -2.34
C LYS A 49 -4.02 -13.38 -2.26
N PHE A 50 -3.55 -13.09 -1.06
CA PHE A 50 -2.13 -13.07 -0.73
C PHE A 50 -1.83 -14.20 0.26
N ASN A 51 -0.87 -15.06 -0.07
CA ASN A 51 -0.50 -16.19 0.81
C ASN A 51 0.65 -15.80 1.73
N LEU A 52 0.37 -15.78 3.04
CA LEU A 52 1.36 -15.50 4.07
C LEU A 52 2.19 -16.75 4.38
N THR A 53 3.48 -16.72 4.03
CA THR A 53 4.40 -17.78 4.47
C THR A 53 4.73 -17.55 5.95
N THR A 54 4.45 -18.56 6.77
CA THR A 54 4.61 -18.49 8.23
C THR A 54 5.35 -19.70 8.76
N PHE A 55 5.99 -19.54 9.92
CA PHE A 55 6.80 -20.57 10.58
C PHE A 55 6.33 -20.74 12.02
N PRO A 56 6.28 -21.97 12.57
CA PRO A 56 6.01 -22.14 13.99
C PRO A 56 7.13 -21.51 14.81
N ILE A 57 6.78 -20.97 15.97
CA ILE A 57 7.75 -20.49 16.94
C ILE A 57 8.55 -21.67 17.53
N GLY A 58 9.83 -21.43 17.83
CA GLY A 58 10.72 -22.44 18.44
C GLY A 58 10.49 -22.59 19.95
N LYS A 59 10.84 -23.75 20.52
CA LYS A 59 10.61 -24.07 21.95
C LYS A 59 11.23 -23.09 22.96
N ASN A 60 12.28 -22.37 22.56
CA ASN A 60 13.01 -21.42 23.42
C ASN A 60 12.83 -19.97 22.95
N TYR A 61 11.75 -19.69 22.23
CA TYR A 61 11.46 -18.33 21.77
C TYR A 61 10.79 -17.53 22.89
N GLU A 62 11.44 -16.45 23.28
CA GLU A 62 10.86 -15.47 24.19
C GLU A 62 9.95 -14.53 23.40
N PRO A 63 8.65 -14.41 23.74
CA PRO A 63 7.72 -13.51 23.06
C PRO A 63 8.26 -12.09 23.00
N SER A 64 8.56 -11.61 21.80
CA SER A 64 9.13 -10.29 21.56
C SER A 64 8.53 -9.67 20.33
N MET A 65 8.51 -8.34 20.27
CA MET A 65 8.00 -7.61 19.12
C MET A 65 8.90 -7.82 17.90
N VAL A 66 8.28 -8.15 16.77
CA VAL A 66 8.93 -8.14 15.45
C VAL A 66 8.51 -6.86 14.74
N VAL A 67 9.48 -6.09 14.25
CA VAL A 67 9.25 -4.80 13.59
C VAL A 67 10.02 -4.79 12.26
N LEU A 68 9.32 -4.41 11.19
CA LEU A 68 9.94 -4.03 9.92
C LEU A 68 9.58 -2.58 9.60
N GLN A 69 10.60 -1.74 9.49
CA GLN A 69 10.48 -0.30 9.21
C GLN A 69 10.94 0.01 7.78
N HIS A 70 10.67 1.24 7.34
CA HIS A 70 11.07 1.75 6.02
C HIS A 70 10.58 0.89 4.85
N ILE A 71 9.39 0.29 4.98
CA ILE A 71 8.76 -0.42 3.87
C ILE A 71 8.24 0.63 2.89
N PRO A 72 8.72 0.70 1.64
CA PRO A 72 8.25 1.72 0.70
C PRO A 72 6.74 1.58 0.44
N VAL A 73 6.01 2.69 0.57
CA VAL A 73 4.61 2.79 0.17
C VAL A 73 4.54 3.61 -1.11
N ARG A 74 3.97 3.01 -2.15
CA ARG A 74 3.70 3.66 -3.44
C ARG A 74 2.29 3.28 -3.85
N SER A 75 1.41 4.27 -3.88
CA SER A 75 0.00 4.06 -4.16
C SER A 75 -0.59 5.26 -4.87
N VAL A 76 -1.89 5.19 -5.17
CA VAL A 76 -2.64 6.20 -5.90
C VAL A 76 -3.81 6.63 -5.04
N CYS A 77 -3.98 7.93 -4.81
CA CYS A 77 -5.11 8.47 -4.05
C CYS A 77 -6.40 8.25 -4.84
N ALA A 78 -7.39 7.58 -4.24
CA ALA A 78 -8.65 7.21 -4.89
C ALA A 78 -9.44 8.42 -5.41
N HIS A 79 -9.28 9.58 -4.78
CA HIS A 79 -10.07 10.78 -5.08
C HIS A 79 -9.65 11.50 -6.36
N HIS A 80 -8.35 11.48 -6.69
CA HIS A 80 -7.80 12.28 -7.77
C HIS A 80 -6.94 11.47 -8.74
N LEU A 81 -6.72 10.18 -8.46
CA LEU A 81 -5.85 9.32 -9.26
C LEU A 81 -4.41 9.84 -9.37
N LEU A 82 -3.98 10.65 -8.39
CA LEU A 82 -2.62 11.14 -8.24
C LEU A 82 -1.88 10.32 -7.20
N PRO A 83 -0.57 10.12 -7.36
CA PRO A 83 0.16 9.23 -6.49
C PRO A 83 0.36 9.81 -5.09
N PHE A 84 0.51 8.92 -4.12
CA PHE A 84 1.10 9.24 -2.82
C PHE A 84 2.21 8.26 -2.51
N PHE A 85 3.26 8.76 -1.87
CA PHE A 85 4.48 8.02 -1.61
C PHE A 85 4.93 8.23 -0.18
N GLY A 86 5.54 7.20 0.40
CA GLY A 86 6.09 7.28 1.73
C GLY A 86 6.58 5.94 2.23
N GLU A 87 6.36 5.67 3.50
CA GLU A 87 6.83 4.46 4.16
C GLU A 87 5.82 3.91 5.16
N ALA A 88 5.88 2.59 5.32
CA ALA A 88 5.17 1.87 6.36
C ALA A 88 6.16 1.27 7.37
N THR A 89 5.74 1.29 8.63
CA THR A 89 6.28 0.46 9.69
C THR A 89 5.23 -0.56 10.07
N VAL A 90 5.60 -1.83 10.04
CA VAL A 90 4.73 -2.95 10.40
C VAL A 90 5.35 -3.67 11.58
N ALA A 91 4.57 -3.83 12.65
CA ALA A 91 4.98 -4.51 13.86
C ALA A 91 3.92 -5.52 14.31
N TYR A 92 4.37 -6.63 14.89
CA TYR A 92 3.49 -7.59 15.56
C TYR A 92 4.22 -8.32 16.68
N ILE A 93 3.47 -8.77 17.69
CA ILE A 93 3.97 -9.66 18.74
C ILE A 93 3.45 -11.06 18.43
N PRO A 94 4.32 -12.01 18.04
CA PRO A 94 3.91 -13.37 17.67
C PRO A 94 3.22 -14.10 18.83
N ASP A 95 2.27 -14.98 18.49
CA ASP A 95 1.69 -15.93 19.45
C ASP A 95 2.23 -17.34 19.21
N GLU A 96 1.78 -18.03 18.15
CA GLU A 96 2.29 -19.37 17.78
C GLU A 96 3.19 -19.35 16.53
N ARG A 97 3.10 -18.30 15.71
CA ARG A 97 3.70 -18.26 14.38
C ARG A 97 4.45 -16.97 14.07
N LEU A 98 5.56 -17.10 13.36
CA LEU A 98 6.33 -16.02 12.77
C LEU A 98 5.96 -15.83 11.30
N CYS A 99 5.88 -14.58 10.88
CA CYS A 99 5.77 -14.18 9.48
C CYS A 99 7.15 -14.21 8.81
N GLY A 100 7.24 -14.72 7.58
CA GLY A 100 8.45 -14.56 6.80
C GLY A 100 8.75 -13.08 6.54
N LEU A 101 9.97 -12.62 6.81
CA LEU A 101 10.36 -11.20 6.75
C LEU A 101 9.90 -10.50 5.46
N SER A 102 10.19 -11.11 4.31
CA SER A 102 9.84 -10.54 2.99
C SER A 102 8.33 -10.43 2.76
N LYS A 103 7.50 -11.15 3.53
CA LYS A 103 6.05 -11.10 3.40
C LYS A 103 5.44 -9.87 4.05
N LEU A 104 6.05 -9.32 5.10
CA LEU A 104 5.61 -8.07 5.71
C LEU A 104 5.60 -6.94 4.67
N SER A 105 6.69 -6.79 3.90
CA SER A 105 6.74 -5.82 2.81
C SER A 105 5.75 -6.12 1.69
N ARG A 106 5.59 -7.39 1.32
CA ARG A 106 4.65 -7.78 0.25
C ARG A 106 3.18 -7.59 0.62
N ILE A 107 2.82 -7.66 1.91
CA ILE A 107 1.46 -7.31 2.36
C ILE A 107 1.20 -5.83 2.10
N VAL A 108 2.17 -4.96 2.43
CA VAL A 108 2.05 -3.52 2.16
C VAL A 108 1.84 -3.27 0.67
N ASP A 109 2.66 -3.88 -0.20
CA ASP A 109 2.48 -3.78 -1.66
C ASP A 109 1.11 -4.32 -2.10
N PHE A 110 0.70 -5.49 -1.60
CA PHE A 110 -0.58 -6.11 -1.95
C PHE A 110 -1.75 -5.14 -1.76
N PHE A 111 -1.80 -4.43 -0.62
CA PHE A 111 -2.84 -3.42 -0.38
C PHE A 111 -2.57 -2.10 -1.09
N ALA A 112 -1.31 -1.64 -1.20
CA ALA A 112 -0.98 -0.34 -1.79
C ALA A 112 -1.19 -0.27 -3.32
N ARG A 113 -1.11 -1.39 -4.06
CA ARG A 113 -1.28 -1.41 -5.52
C ARG A 113 -2.74 -1.34 -5.99
N ARG A 114 -3.46 -0.28 -5.59
CA ARG A 114 -4.82 0.07 -6.02
C ARG A 114 -5.11 1.55 -5.70
N PRO A 115 -6.20 2.15 -6.22
CA PRO A 115 -6.68 3.43 -5.72
C PRO A 115 -7.04 3.29 -4.24
N GLN A 116 -6.50 4.17 -3.40
CA GLN A 116 -6.49 4.01 -1.94
C GLN A 116 -6.86 5.27 -1.18
N VAL A 117 -7.33 5.02 0.06
CA VAL A 117 -7.39 5.98 1.17
C VAL A 117 -6.34 5.52 2.19
N GLN A 118 -5.50 6.43 2.70
CA GLN A 118 -4.34 6.03 3.52
C GLN A 118 -4.77 5.37 4.83
N GLU A 119 -5.86 5.84 5.41
CA GLU A 119 -6.51 5.29 6.61
C GLU A 119 -6.94 3.83 6.39
N GLU A 120 -7.63 3.55 5.27
CA GLU A 120 -8.08 2.21 4.90
C GLU A 120 -6.88 1.30 4.64
N LEU A 121 -5.91 1.74 3.85
CA LEU A 121 -4.65 1.03 3.60
C LEU A 121 -3.99 0.58 4.92
N THR A 122 -3.90 1.49 5.90
CA THR A 122 -3.27 1.22 7.19
C THR A 122 -4.04 0.18 8.00
N SER A 123 -5.38 0.32 8.02
CA SER A 123 -6.27 -0.60 8.73
C SER A 123 -6.30 -2.00 8.11
N ASP A 124 -6.30 -2.08 6.78
CA ASP A 124 -6.35 -3.33 6.02
C ASP A 124 -5.09 -4.17 6.25
N ILE A 125 -3.91 -3.56 6.19
CA ILE A 125 -2.64 -4.25 6.47
C ILE A 125 -2.66 -4.85 7.87
N THR A 126 -3.07 -4.07 8.87
CA THR A 126 -3.13 -4.52 10.28
C THR A 126 -4.15 -5.63 10.46
N SER A 127 -5.33 -5.48 9.87
CA SER A 127 -6.42 -6.46 9.95
C SER A 127 -6.02 -7.79 9.30
N PHE A 128 -5.39 -7.73 8.14
CA PHE A 128 -4.89 -8.91 7.43
C PHE A 128 -3.82 -9.64 8.24
N LEU A 129 -2.88 -8.92 8.85
CA LEU A 129 -1.89 -9.54 9.74
C LEU A 129 -2.54 -10.28 10.91
N CYS A 130 -3.52 -9.65 11.56
CA CYS A 130 -4.25 -10.29 12.66
C CYS A 130 -5.00 -11.55 12.20
N GLU A 131 -5.68 -11.48 11.05
CA GLU A 131 -6.41 -12.62 10.49
C GLU A 131 -5.48 -13.79 10.14
N GLN A 132 -4.32 -13.51 9.55
CA GLN A 132 -3.42 -14.55 9.05
C GLN A 132 -2.46 -15.11 10.10
N LEU A 133 -2.12 -14.35 11.14
CA LEU A 133 -1.13 -14.76 12.16
C LEU A 133 -1.73 -15.03 13.53
N SER A 134 -2.92 -14.50 13.83
CA SER A 134 -3.48 -14.46 15.20
C SER A 134 -2.43 -14.03 16.25
N PRO A 135 -1.73 -12.89 16.05
CA PRO A 135 -0.69 -12.44 16.97
C PRO A 135 -1.32 -11.92 18.27
N GLN A 136 -0.52 -11.81 19.32
CA GLN A 136 -0.95 -11.14 20.57
C GLN A 136 -1.37 -9.68 20.31
N GLY A 137 -0.71 -9.05 19.34
CA GLY A 137 -1.09 -7.74 18.83
C GLY A 137 -0.32 -7.38 17.57
N ALA A 138 -0.83 -6.40 16.83
CA ALA A 138 -0.17 -5.85 15.65
C ALA A 138 -0.39 -4.34 15.58
N GLY A 139 0.59 -3.64 15.01
CA GLY A 139 0.56 -2.20 14.77
C GLY A 139 1.14 -1.86 13.41
N VAL A 140 0.47 -0.98 12.68
CA VAL A 140 0.97 -0.44 11.42
C VAL A 140 0.92 1.08 11.48
N ILE A 141 1.99 1.72 11.06
CA ILE A 141 2.05 3.16 10.83
C ILE A 141 2.39 3.38 9.36
N VAL A 142 1.65 4.25 8.68
CA VAL A 142 1.98 4.72 7.34
C VAL A 142 2.20 6.22 7.40
N LYS A 143 3.32 6.68 6.84
CA LYS A 143 3.63 8.10 6.64
C LYS A 143 3.77 8.34 5.16
N ALA A 144 3.01 9.27 4.59
CA ALA A 144 3.10 9.55 3.16
C ALA A 144 2.78 11.02 2.80
N THR A 145 3.35 11.47 1.69
CA THR A 145 3.05 12.74 1.03
C THR A 145 2.14 12.47 -0.16
N HIS A 146 1.09 13.28 -0.31
CA HIS A 146 0.05 13.10 -1.31
C HIS A 146 0.16 14.13 -2.43
N MET A 147 0.36 13.68 -3.67
CA MET A 147 0.49 14.62 -4.80
C MET A 147 -0.81 15.37 -5.08
N CYS A 148 -1.98 14.83 -4.70
CA CYS A 148 -3.24 15.56 -4.82
C CYS A 148 -3.31 16.86 -3.98
N MET A 149 -2.44 17.00 -2.98
CA MET A 149 -2.22 18.22 -2.21
C MET A 149 -0.92 18.93 -2.54
N ALA A 150 0.15 18.18 -2.83
CA ALA A 150 1.49 18.74 -3.02
C ALA A 150 1.70 19.40 -4.39
N MET A 151 1.05 18.93 -5.45
CA MET A 151 1.27 19.45 -6.81
C MET A 151 0.13 20.34 -7.32
N ARG A 152 -0.98 20.43 -6.56
CA ARG A 152 -2.18 21.16 -6.96
C ARG A 152 -3.01 21.57 -5.73
N GLY A 153 -4.03 22.40 -5.95
CA GLY A 153 -4.93 22.82 -4.88
C GLY A 153 -4.19 23.68 -3.86
N VAL A 154 -4.12 23.21 -2.61
CA VAL A 154 -3.41 23.91 -1.54
C VAL A 154 -1.89 23.98 -1.75
N ASN A 155 -1.31 23.07 -2.55
CA ASN A 155 0.11 23.06 -2.93
C ASN A 155 1.07 23.01 -1.73
N HIS A 156 0.82 22.10 -0.79
CA HIS A 156 1.59 21.93 0.45
C HIS A 156 2.19 20.51 0.53
N ASP A 157 3.44 20.41 0.98
CA ASP A 157 4.20 19.15 1.12
C ASP A 157 3.97 18.42 2.45
N GLY A 158 2.76 18.53 3.01
CA GLY A 158 2.42 17.91 4.28
C GLY A 158 2.59 16.39 4.26
N VAL A 159 3.11 15.83 5.36
CA VAL A 159 3.20 14.38 5.57
C VAL A 159 2.04 13.92 6.43
N MET A 160 1.19 13.08 5.86
CA MET A 160 0.09 12.44 6.58
C MET A 160 0.60 11.19 7.29
N THR A 161 0.35 11.09 8.59
CA THR A 161 0.63 9.89 9.38
C THR A 161 -0.68 9.23 9.80
N THR A 162 -0.82 7.95 9.52
CA THR A 162 -1.94 7.11 9.93
C THR A 162 -1.41 5.92 10.72
N SER A 163 -2.19 5.46 11.70
CA SER A 163 -1.85 4.27 12.48
C SER A 163 -3.06 3.38 12.69
N SER A 164 -2.86 2.07 12.72
CA SER A 164 -3.86 1.09 13.14
C SER A 164 -3.22 0.12 14.12
N LEU A 165 -3.85 -0.07 15.28
CA LEU A 165 -3.34 -0.84 16.41
C LEU A 165 -4.40 -1.87 16.83
N LYS A 166 -3.98 -3.11 17.04
CA LYS A 166 -4.84 -4.22 17.49
C LYS A 166 -4.15 -5.07 18.56
N GLY A 167 -4.96 -5.73 19.40
CA GLY A 167 -4.46 -6.59 20.48
C GLY A 167 -3.61 -5.80 21.49
N SER A 168 -2.48 -6.37 21.90
CA SER A 168 -1.56 -5.77 22.89
C SER A 168 -1.11 -4.35 22.52
N PHE A 169 -0.94 -4.01 21.23
CA PHE A 169 -0.63 -2.65 20.79
C PHE A 169 -1.72 -1.62 21.12
N LEU A 170 -2.98 -2.04 21.25
CA LEU A 170 -4.09 -1.17 21.64
C LEU A 170 -4.32 -1.17 23.16
N SER A 171 -4.20 -2.34 23.81
CA SER A 171 -4.54 -2.51 25.23
C SER A 171 -3.39 -2.22 26.19
N GLU A 172 -2.13 -2.33 25.77
CA GLU A 172 -0.97 -2.23 26.66
C GLU A 172 -0.14 -0.97 26.37
N GLY A 173 -0.14 -0.04 27.33
CA GLY A 173 0.54 1.25 27.17
C GLY A 173 2.04 1.14 26.86
N ASN A 174 2.74 0.18 27.47
CA ASN A 174 4.17 -0.02 27.28
C ASN A 174 4.52 -0.59 25.90
N VAL A 175 3.63 -1.39 25.29
CA VAL A 175 3.80 -1.91 23.93
C VAL A 175 3.53 -0.80 22.90
N ARG A 176 2.58 0.09 23.22
CA ARG A 176 2.17 1.18 22.33
C ARG A 176 3.15 2.36 22.31
N ALA A 177 3.80 2.64 23.43
CA ALA A 177 4.75 3.75 23.60
C ALA A 177 6.03 3.54 22.78
#